data_AF-A0AAD8Y0A1-F1
#
_entry.id   AF-A0AAD8Y0A1-F1
#
_cell.length_a   1.000
_cell.length_b   1.000
_cell.length_c   1.000
_cell.angle_alpha   90.00
_cell.angle_beta   90.00
_cell.angle_gamma   90.00
#
_symmetry.space_group_name_H-M   'P 1'
#
loop_
_entity.id
_entity.type
_entity.pdbx_description
1 polymer ?
#
loop_
_entity_poly.entity_id
_entity_poly.type
_entity_poly.pdbx_seq_one_letter_code
_entity_poly.pdbx_strand_id
1 'polypeptide(L)'
;MKITTRRLHLVAAAICSSISCTNSFMLASSSTPVRCRSNALQLSSVPEEAGQQSPAKKNQENIMEMASIAGAEEIAKLDIQERTKRAMLAESVEDRIFELVDELEQIVEKNNGVLEGDAREEAVELAKQTKALQTQYDDLVNGRPSSLLELGKK
;
A
#
# COMPACT_ATOMS: atom_id res chain seq x y z
N MET A 1 7.83 14.03 -11.20
CA MET A 1 6.75 13.09 -10.81
C MET A 1 7.19 11.68 -11.19
N LYS A 2 7.75 10.94 -10.23
CA LYS A 2 8.13 9.53 -10.40
C LYS A 2 7.03 8.71 -9.73
N ILE A 3 6.09 8.23 -10.54
CA ILE A 3 4.97 7.39 -10.11
C ILE A 3 5.56 6.06 -9.65
N THR A 4 5.49 5.76 -8.36
CA THR A 4 5.98 4.54 -7.73
C THR A 4 5.10 3.34 -8.12
N THR A 5 5.37 2.78 -9.30
CA THR A 5 4.71 1.59 -9.89
C THR A 5 4.92 0.28 -9.08
N ARG A 6 5.35 0.36 -7.82
CA ARG A 6 5.78 -0.81 -7.02
C ARG A 6 4.63 -1.52 -6.30
N ARG A 7 3.45 -0.91 -6.10
CA ARG A 7 2.38 -1.53 -5.30
C ARG A 7 1.17 -2.05 -6.08
N LEU A 8 1.06 -1.76 -7.38
CA LEU A 8 0.06 -2.38 -8.27
C LEU A 8 0.19 -3.91 -8.38
N HIS A 9 1.37 -4.46 -8.10
CA HIS A 9 1.64 -5.91 -8.18
C HIS A 9 1.14 -6.71 -6.97
N LEU A 10 1.02 -6.08 -5.79
CA LEU A 10 0.49 -6.78 -4.60
C LEU A 10 -1.03 -6.97 -4.71
N VAL A 11 -1.73 -6.03 -5.34
CA VAL A 11 -3.16 -6.11 -5.62
C VAL A 11 -3.48 -7.17 -6.67
N ALA A 12 -2.63 -7.34 -7.69
CA ALA A 12 -2.82 -8.36 -8.72
C ALA A 12 -2.60 -9.80 -8.21
N ALA A 13 -1.73 -10.01 -7.22
CA ALA A 13 -1.48 -11.34 -6.64
C ALA A 13 -2.66 -11.87 -5.80
N ALA A 14 -3.45 -10.98 -5.19
CA ALA A 14 -4.60 -11.36 -4.37
C ALA A 14 -5.84 -11.79 -5.19
N ILE A 15 -5.92 -11.43 -6.47
CA ILE A 15 -7.06 -11.75 -7.35
C ILE A 15 -6.94 -13.18 -7.93
N CYS A 16 -5.73 -13.75 -7.99
CA CYS A 16 -5.50 -15.05 -8.63
C CYS A 16 -5.71 -16.27 -7.71
N SER A 17 -6.00 -16.08 -6.42
CA SER A 17 -6.12 -17.18 -5.45
C SER A 17 -7.54 -17.76 -5.30
N SER A 18 -8.53 -17.31 -6.09
CA SER A 18 -9.94 -17.66 -5.89
C SER A 18 -10.53 -18.73 -6.84
N ILE A 19 -9.76 -19.38 -7.72
CA ILE A 19 -10.30 -20.39 -8.68
C ILE A 19 -9.70 -21.79 -8.52
N SER A 20 -9.39 -22.22 -7.30
CA SER A 20 -9.20 -23.66 -7.07
C SER A 20 -9.43 -23.99 -5.61
N CYS A 21 -10.63 -24.47 -5.31
CA CYS A 21 -10.83 -25.67 -4.51
C CYS A 21 -12.34 -25.88 -4.33
N THR A 22 -12.95 -26.67 -5.21
CA THR A 22 -13.81 -27.80 -4.82
C THR A 22 -14.36 -28.45 -6.09
N ASN A 23 -13.80 -29.58 -6.48
CA ASN A 23 -14.59 -30.77 -6.79
C ASN A 23 -13.64 -31.97 -6.87
N SER A 24 -13.63 -32.73 -5.78
CA SER A 24 -13.16 -34.10 -5.78
C SER A 24 -14.21 -34.94 -6.50
N PHE A 25 -13.96 -35.28 -7.76
CA PHE A 25 -14.58 -36.45 -8.38
C PHE A 25 -13.49 -37.28 -9.05
N MET A 26 -13.20 -38.42 -8.42
CA MET A 26 -12.33 -39.47 -8.93
C MET A 26 -12.86 -39.99 -10.26
N LEU A 27 -12.02 -40.04 -11.29
CA LEU A 27 -11.81 -41.24 -12.10
C LEU A 27 -10.66 -41.03 -13.10
N ALA A 28 -9.85 -42.07 -13.21
CA ALA A 28 -8.59 -42.17 -13.92
C ALA A 28 -8.71 -41.97 -15.43
N SER A 29 -7.69 -41.35 -16.03
CA SER A 29 -6.95 -41.96 -17.15
C SER A 29 -5.75 -41.11 -17.55
N SER A 30 -4.67 -41.83 -17.83
CA SER A 30 -3.36 -41.39 -18.30
C SER A 30 -3.38 -40.38 -19.45
N SER A 31 -2.69 -39.24 -19.29
CA SER A 31 -1.78 -38.68 -20.30
C SER A 31 -1.11 -37.40 -19.79
N THR A 32 0.22 -37.39 -19.92
CA THR A 32 1.18 -36.27 -19.96
C THR A 32 1.26 -35.28 -18.79
N PRO A 33 2.45 -35.09 -18.17
CA PRO A 33 2.67 -33.97 -17.27
C PRO A 33 2.73 -32.67 -18.09
N VAL A 34 1.69 -31.84 -17.99
CA VAL A 34 1.80 -30.43 -18.34
C VAL A 34 2.75 -29.80 -17.31
N ARG A 35 4.01 -29.71 -17.72
CA ARG A 35 5.05 -28.93 -17.09
C ARG A 35 4.53 -27.50 -16.97
N CYS A 36 4.01 -27.14 -15.80
CA CYS A 36 3.84 -25.75 -15.43
C CYS A 36 5.24 -25.13 -15.48
N ARG A 37 5.53 -24.46 -16.60
CA ARG A 37 6.60 -23.49 -16.66
C ARG A 37 6.26 -22.48 -15.59
N SER A 38 6.93 -22.61 -14.45
CA SER A 38 7.29 -21.46 -13.65
C SER A 38 8.02 -20.53 -14.62
N ASN A 39 7.29 -19.61 -15.23
CA ASN A 39 7.88 -18.34 -15.57
C ASN A 39 8.27 -17.79 -14.21
N ALA A 40 9.47 -18.15 -13.76
CA ALA A 40 10.26 -17.28 -12.92
C ALA A 40 10.31 -15.98 -13.72
N LEU A 41 9.33 -15.12 -13.46
CA LEU A 41 9.40 -13.72 -13.80
C LEU A 41 10.68 -13.30 -13.10
N GLN A 42 11.74 -13.25 -13.91
CA GLN A 42 13.00 -12.67 -13.51
C GLN A 42 12.62 -11.33 -12.91
N LEU A 43 12.74 -11.26 -11.58
CA LEU A 43 12.89 -10.03 -10.86
C LEU A 43 14.00 -9.28 -11.58
N SER A 44 13.65 -8.40 -12.51
CA SER A 44 14.49 -7.25 -12.76
C SER A 44 14.31 -6.38 -11.53
N SER A 45 15.06 -6.72 -10.49
CA SER A 45 15.53 -5.75 -9.51
C SER A 45 16.17 -4.63 -10.33
N VAL A 46 15.36 -3.63 -10.68
CA VAL A 46 15.86 -2.32 -11.11
C VAL A 46 16.90 -1.97 -10.06
N PRO A 47 18.16 -1.68 -10.45
CA PRO A 47 19.17 -1.32 -9.47
C PRO A 47 18.57 -0.17 -8.66
N GLU A 48 18.35 -0.44 -7.38
CA GLU A 48 18.21 0.61 -6.40
C GLU A 48 19.48 1.42 -6.53
N GLU A 49 19.39 2.54 -7.25
CA GLU A 49 20.13 3.73 -6.88
C GLU A 49 19.95 3.80 -5.37
N ALA A 50 21.03 3.53 -4.64
CA ALA A 50 21.10 3.52 -3.19
C ALA A 50 20.91 4.96 -2.67
N GLY A 51 19.76 5.55 -2.99
CA GLY A 51 19.26 6.76 -2.38
C GLY A 51 18.99 6.39 -0.94
N GLN A 52 19.79 6.96 -0.04
CA GLN A 52 19.66 6.81 1.39
C GLN A 52 18.21 7.14 1.77
N GLN A 53 17.40 6.10 1.96
CA GLN A 53 16.07 6.26 2.51
C GLN A 53 16.25 6.80 3.92
N SER A 54 15.63 7.94 4.19
CA SER A 54 15.69 8.53 5.52
C SER A 54 15.09 7.57 6.55
N PRO A 55 15.57 7.59 7.80
CA PRO A 55 15.03 6.72 8.85
C PRO A 55 13.52 6.93 9.07
N ALA A 56 12.98 8.14 8.82
CA ALA A 56 11.56 8.41 8.96
C ALA A 56 10.73 7.73 7.86
N LYS A 57 11.17 7.79 6.59
CA LYS A 57 10.50 7.08 5.49
C LYS A 57 10.49 5.58 5.70
N LYS A 58 11.62 5.01 6.15
CA LYS A 58 11.71 3.57 6.45
C LYS A 58 10.74 3.16 7.56
N ASN A 59 10.61 3.98 8.60
CA ASN A 59 9.64 3.72 9.66
C ASN A 59 8.19 3.83 9.15
N GLN A 60 7.92 4.81 8.29
CA GLN A 60 6.61 4.99 7.66
C GLN A 60 6.22 3.77 6.83
N GLU A 61 7.14 3.26 6.01
CA GLU A 61 6.93 2.04 5.21
C GLU A 61 6.60 0.84 6.08
N ASN A 62 7.34 0.62 7.16
CA ASN A 62 7.13 -0.50 8.07
C ASN A 62 5.73 -0.45 8.72
N ILE A 63 5.30 0.73 9.18
CA ILE A 63 3.96 0.91 9.77
C ILE A 63 2.87 0.54 8.76
N MET A 64 3.01 1.01 7.52
CA MET A 64 2.02 0.77 6.47
C MET A 64 2.02 -0.68 5.99
N GLU A 65 3.19 -1.31 5.91
CA GLU A 65 3.32 -2.74 5.60
C GLU A 65 2.63 -3.61 6.67
N MET A 66 2.87 -3.33 7.96
CA MET A 66 2.24 -4.06 9.05
C MET A 66 0.71 -3.89 9.05
N ALA A 67 0.21 -2.67 8.81
CA ALA A 67 -1.21 -2.41 8.70
C ALA A 67 -1.86 -3.19 7.54
N SER A 68 -1.19 -3.23 6.38
CA SER A 68 -1.66 -3.96 5.20
C SER A 68 -1.72 -5.47 5.44
N ILE A 69 -0.71 -6.03 6.11
CA ILE A 69 -0.69 -7.46 6.48
C ILE A 69 -1.81 -7.78 7.47
N ALA A 70 -2.00 -6.94 8.49
CA ALA A 70 -3.04 -7.13 9.51
C ALA A 70 -4.45 -7.11 8.90
N GLY A 71 -4.68 -6.23 7.92
CA GLY A 71 -5.98 -6.06 7.28
C GLY A 71 -6.31 -7.08 6.19
N ALA A 72 -5.34 -7.89 5.75
CA ALA A 72 -5.49 -8.76 4.58
C ALA A 72 -6.67 -9.74 4.68
N GLU A 73 -6.91 -10.30 5.86
CA GLU A 73 -8.02 -11.24 6.09
C GLU A 73 -9.39 -10.57 6.00
N GLU A 74 -9.55 -9.36 6.51
CA GLU A 74 -10.82 -8.62 6.44
C GLU A 74 -11.11 -8.13 5.03
N ILE A 75 -10.08 -7.64 4.33
CA ILE A 75 -10.19 -7.25 2.93
C ILE A 75 -10.59 -8.44 2.06
N ALA A 76 -10.05 -9.63 2.32
CA ALA A 76 -10.37 -10.83 1.54
C ALA A 76 -11.87 -11.22 1.60
N LYS A 77 -12.60 -10.82 2.64
CA LYS A 77 -14.05 -11.08 2.80
C LYS A 77 -14.92 -10.14 1.96
N LEU A 78 -14.37 -9.03 1.46
CA LEU A 78 -15.10 -8.02 0.69
C LEU A 78 -15.25 -8.39 -0.78
N ASP A 79 -16.24 -7.78 -1.44
CA ASP A 79 -16.43 -7.93 -2.89
C ASP A 79 -15.20 -7.44 -3.68
N ILE A 80 -14.95 -8.04 -4.85
CA ILE A 80 -13.83 -7.69 -5.69
C ILE A 80 -13.81 -6.20 -6.07
N GLN A 81 -14.97 -5.61 -6.37
CA GLN A 81 -15.06 -4.19 -6.73
C GLN A 81 -14.69 -3.29 -5.54
N GLU A 82 -15.14 -3.66 -4.35
CA GLU A 82 -14.81 -2.92 -3.12
C GLU A 82 -13.31 -3.04 -2.80
N ARG A 83 -12.73 -4.23 -2.91
CA ARG A 83 -11.29 -4.45 -2.74
C ARG A 83 -10.48 -3.60 -3.71
N THR A 84 -10.84 -3.58 -4.99
CA THR A 84 -10.15 -2.77 -6.00
C THR A 84 -10.27 -1.28 -5.68
N LYS A 85 -11.47 -0.81 -5.31
CA LYS A 85 -11.68 0.60 -4.93
C LYS A 85 -10.84 0.99 -3.72
N ARG A 86 -10.81 0.15 -2.68
CA ARG A 86 -9.98 0.36 -1.48
C ARG A 86 -8.50 0.39 -1.82
N ALA A 87 -8.02 -0.53 -2.65
CA ALA A 87 -6.63 -0.58 -3.06
C ALA A 87 -6.18 0.68 -3.81
N MET A 88 -6.99 1.16 -4.77
CA MET A 88 -6.69 2.40 -5.50
C MET A 88 -6.66 3.63 -4.59
N LEU A 89 -7.61 3.72 -3.65
CA LEU A 89 -7.63 4.82 -2.69
C LEU A 89 -6.48 4.75 -1.71
N ALA A 90 -6.13 3.54 -1.24
CA ALA A 90 -5.02 3.34 -0.32
C ALA A 90 -3.68 3.74 -0.96
N GLU A 91 -3.48 3.41 -2.24
CA GLU A 91 -2.32 3.86 -3.02
C GLU A 91 -2.26 5.39 -3.10
N SER A 92 -3.38 6.05 -3.46
CA SER A 92 -3.42 7.52 -3.53
C SER A 92 -3.18 8.19 -2.17
N VAL A 93 -3.69 7.61 -1.08
CA VAL A 93 -3.48 8.13 0.29
C VAL A 93 -2.02 7.92 0.70
N GLU A 94 -1.43 6.77 0.36
CA GLU A 94 -0.04 6.44 0.63
C GLU A 94 0.92 7.41 -0.05
N ASP A 95 0.74 7.66 -1.35
CA ASP A 95 1.57 8.62 -2.09
C ASP A 95 1.55 10.00 -1.40
N ARG A 96 0.36 10.44 -0.94
CA ARG A 96 0.22 11.73 -0.24
C ARG A 96 0.90 11.73 1.13
N ILE A 97 0.88 10.62 1.86
CA ILE A 97 1.59 10.49 3.14
C ILE A 97 3.09 10.67 2.92
N PHE A 98 3.67 10.02 1.91
CA PHE A 98 5.09 10.17 1.61
C PHE A 98 5.46 11.59 1.21
N GLU A 99 4.65 12.26 0.38
CA GLU A 99 4.88 13.67 0.05
C GLU A 99 4.93 14.56 1.30
N LEU A 100 3.98 14.40 2.23
CA LEU A 100 3.95 15.20 3.45
C LEU A 100 5.12 14.91 4.39
N VAL A 101 5.58 13.65 4.47
CA VAL A 101 6.78 13.29 5.23
C VAL A 101 8.02 13.92 4.61
N ASP A 102 8.13 13.92 3.28
CA ASP A 102 9.22 14.58 2.56
C ASP A 102 9.22 16.09 2.77
N GLU A 103 8.05 16.73 2.80
CA GLU A 103 7.89 18.15 3.11
C GLU A 103 8.30 18.45 4.56
N LEU A 104 7.92 17.60 5.52
CA LEU A 104 8.33 17.70 6.92
C LEU A 104 9.85 17.61 7.08
N GLU A 105 10.48 16.63 6.43
CA GLU A 105 11.93 16.46 6.45
C GLU A 105 12.64 17.70 5.90
N GLN A 106 12.14 18.26 4.79
CA GLN A 106 12.68 19.49 4.22
C GLN A 106 12.56 20.68 5.17
N ILE A 107 11.47 20.82 5.92
CA ILE A 107 11.32 21.89 6.91
C ILE A 107 12.33 21.71 8.04
N VAL A 108 12.50 20.48 8.54
CA VAL A 108 13.49 20.17 9.59
C VAL A 108 14.91 20.47 9.10
N GLU A 109 15.26 20.05 7.88
CA GLU A 109 16.58 20.30 7.28
C GLU A 109 16.85 21.79 7.06
N LYS A 110 15.90 22.54 6.49
CA LYS A 110 16.02 23.99 6.25
C LYS A 110 16.26 24.78 7.54
N ASN A 111 15.72 24.28 8.66
CA ASN A 111 15.87 24.91 9.96
C ASN A 111 16.98 24.28 10.82
N ASN A 112 17.89 23.50 10.23
CA ASN A 112 18.99 22.82 10.93
C ASN A 112 18.54 22.00 12.16
N GLY A 113 17.34 21.42 12.10
CA GLY A 113 16.74 20.64 13.18
C GLY A 113 16.02 21.44 14.27
N VAL A 114 16.02 22.78 14.22
CA VAL A 114 15.41 23.63 15.25
C VAL A 114 14.13 24.27 14.71
N LEU A 115 12.97 23.76 15.13
CA LEU A 115 11.66 24.28 14.71
C LEU A 115 11.14 25.34 15.69
N GLU A 116 11.19 26.61 15.30
CA GLU A 116 10.65 27.74 16.05
C GLU A 116 9.73 28.61 15.19
N GLY A 117 8.86 29.39 15.85
CA GLY A 117 7.93 30.31 15.18
C GLY A 117 7.09 29.63 14.09
N ASP A 118 7.05 30.26 12.92
CA ASP A 118 6.24 29.84 11.78
C ASP A 118 6.62 28.44 11.27
N ALA A 119 7.91 28.08 11.30
CA ALA A 119 8.38 26.76 10.86
C ALA A 119 7.84 25.62 11.74
N ARG A 120 7.67 25.89 13.04
CA ARG A 120 7.06 24.93 13.97
C ARG A 120 5.57 24.77 13.69
N GLU A 121 4.86 25.86 13.43
CA GLU A 121 3.43 25.82 13.12
C GLU A 121 3.16 25.05 11.83
N GLU A 122 3.91 25.33 10.77
CA GLU A 122 3.84 24.62 9.50
C GLU A 122 4.12 23.12 9.66
N ALA A 123 5.21 22.76 10.38
CA ALA A 123 5.52 21.36 10.65
C ALA A 123 4.43 20.65 11.47
N VAL A 124 3.80 21.34 12.42
CA VAL A 124 2.70 20.76 13.20
C VAL A 124 1.47 20.51 12.34
N GLU A 125 1.12 21.43 11.44
CA GLU A 125 -0.02 21.26 10.53
C GLU A 125 0.21 20.10 9.55
N LEU A 126 1.40 20.00 8.95
CA LEU A 126 1.75 18.87 8.09
C LEU A 126 1.70 17.55 8.88
N ALA A 127 2.22 17.51 10.11
CA ALA A 127 2.15 16.31 10.94
C ALA A 127 0.72 15.89 11.27
N LYS A 128 -0.19 16.85 11.54
CA LYS A 128 -1.62 16.57 11.74
C LYS A 128 -2.25 15.97 10.48
N GLN A 129 -1.96 16.54 9.31
CA GLN A 129 -2.45 16.04 8.03
C GLN A 129 -1.94 14.61 7.76
N THR A 130 -0.64 14.36 7.95
CA THR A 130 -0.05 13.03 7.81
C THR A 130 -0.75 12.01 8.70
N LYS A 131 -0.98 12.34 9.98
CA LYS A 131 -1.67 11.45 10.91
C LYS A 131 -3.12 11.18 10.51
N ALA A 132 -3.84 12.19 10.01
CA ALA A 132 -5.20 12.02 9.52
C ALA A 132 -5.23 11.06 8.32
N LEU A 133 -4.29 11.20 7.38
CA LEU A 133 -4.17 10.31 6.22
C LEU A 133 -3.74 8.89 6.62
N GLN A 134 -2.82 8.73 7.58
CA GLN A 134 -2.46 7.41 8.12
C GLN A 134 -3.68 6.68 8.69
N THR A 135 -4.58 7.40 9.37
CA THR A 135 -5.82 6.82 9.89
C THR A 135 -6.74 6.38 8.74
N GLN A 136 -6.88 7.20 7.69
CA GLN A 136 -7.67 6.84 6.51
C GLN A 136 -7.08 5.65 5.76
N TYR A 137 -5.75 5.58 5.64
CA TYR A 137 -5.06 4.42 5.08
C TYR A 137 -5.38 3.17 5.88
N ASP A 138 -5.25 3.22 7.20
CA ASP A 138 -5.56 2.12 8.11
C ASP A 138 -7.00 1.63 7.94
N ASP A 139 -7.97 2.54 7.80
CA ASP A 139 -9.37 2.18 7.56
C ASP A 139 -9.58 1.50 6.20
N LEU A 140 -8.87 1.96 5.16
CA LEU A 140 -8.95 1.39 3.83
C LEU A 140 -8.38 -0.03 3.78
N VAL A 141 -7.21 -0.26 4.40
CA VAL A 141 -6.50 -1.55 4.35
C VAL A 141 -7.03 -2.58 5.35
N ASN A 142 -7.71 -2.16 6.42
CA ASN A 142 -8.35 -3.09 7.38
C ASN A 142 -9.82 -3.38 7.10
N GLY A 143 -10.36 -2.92 5.97
CA GLY A 143 -11.77 -3.17 5.62
C GLY A 143 -12.79 -2.36 6.43
N ARG A 144 -12.35 -1.39 7.26
CA ARG A 144 -13.25 -0.55 8.06
C ARG A 144 -14.02 0.45 7.19
N PRO A 145 -15.16 0.98 7.66
CA PRO A 145 -15.84 2.06 6.97
C PRO A 145 -14.91 3.27 6.81
N SER A 146 -14.83 3.81 5.60
CA SER A 146 -14.00 4.98 5.29
C SER A 146 -14.86 6.04 4.62
N SER A 147 -14.73 7.28 5.08
CA SER A 147 -15.40 8.44 4.49
C SER A 147 -15.08 8.62 3.00
N LEU A 148 -13.90 8.17 2.56
CA LEU A 148 -13.50 8.20 1.15
C LEU A 148 -14.34 7.27 0.27
N LEU A 149 -14.92 6.21 0.84
CA LEU A 149 -15.74 5.24 0.10
C LEU A 149 -17.19 5.72 -0.07
N GLU A 150 -17.69 6.57 0.83
CA GLU A 150 -19.09 7.03 0.89
C GLU A 150 -19.45 8.07 -0.17
N LEU A 151 -18.46 8.76 -0.74
CA LEU A 151 -18.64 9.82 -1.75
C LEU A 151 -19.31 9.36 -3.06
N GLY A 152 -19.46 8.05 -3.29
CA GLY A 152 -20.04 7.47 -4.51
C GLY A 152 -21.43 6.85 -4.37
N LYS A 153 -22.09 6.94 -3.21
CA LYS A 153 -23.41 6.30 -2.95
C LYS A 153 -24.59 7.30 -3.03
N LYS A 154 -24.62 8.17 -4.05
CA LYS A 154 -25.76 9.05 -4.33
C LYS A 154 -26.64 8.49 -5.43
#